data_AF-A0A6G1R0N2-F1
#
_entry.id   AF-A0A6G1R0N2-F1
#
_cell.length_a   1.000
_cell.length_b   1.000
_cell.length_c   1.000
_cell.angle_alpha   90.00
_cell.angle_beta   90.00
_cell.angle_gamma   90.00
#
_symmetry.space_group_name_H-M   'P 1'
#
loop_
_entity.id
_entity.type
_entity.pdbx_description
1 polymer ?
#
loop_
_entity_poly.entity_id
_entity_poly.type
_entity_poly.pdbx_seq_one_letter_code
_entity_poly.pdbx_strand_id
1 'polypeptide(L)'
;MHLQASSQLNKFRVYLSVARLLDYSISDEVTKAVEDDFVDMRKDDPQSISAEDLHRMLVVARLLSLSLGQTSLARDSWQRAKHIEMLRRSRMEQHKYVNGNEP
;
A
#
# COMPACT_ATOMS: atom_id res chain seq x y z
N MET A 1 -26.07 21.96 4.49
CA MET A 1 -24.73 21.36 4.68
C MET A 1 -24.34 20.29 3.63
N HIS A 2 -25.28 19.67 2.90
CA HIS A 2 -24.99 18.63 1.90
C HIS A 2 -24.19 19.12 0.65
N LEU A 3 -24.36 20.39 0.24
CA LEU A 3 -23.71 20.95 -0.95
C LEU A 3 -22.21 21.25 -0.78
N GLN A 4 -21.75 21.51 0.46
CA GLN A 4 -20.33 21.75 0.72
C GLN A 4 -19.53 20.44 0.72
N ALA A 5 -20.10 19.37 1.28
CA ALA A 5 -19.50 18.03 1.23
C ALA A 5 -19.34 17.54 -0.22
N SER A 6 -20.33 17.75 -1.09
CA SER A 6 -20.22 17.37 -2.50
C SER A 6 -19.13 18.15 -3.25
N SER A 7 -18.98 19.46 -2.98
CA SER A 7 -17.91 20.28 -3.55
C SER A 7 -16.52 19.83 -3.12
N GLN A 8 -16.32 19.52 -1.83
CA GLN A 8 -15.04 19.03 -1.31
C GLN A 8 -14.69 17.65 -1.87
N LEU A 9 -15.65 16.73 -1.93
CA LEU A 9 -15.45 15.41 -2.55
C LEU A 9 -15.07 15.52 -4.03
N ASN A 10 -15.65 16.47 -4.76
CA ASN A 10 -15.25 16.71 -6.15
C ASN A 10 -13.81 17.19 -6.27
N LYS A 11 -13.35 18.06 -5.36
CA LYS A 11 -11.93 18.48 -5.32
C LYS A 11 -11.01 17.29 -5.08
N PHE A 12 -11.33 16.40 -4.13
CA PHE A 12 -10.55 15.19 -3.89
C PHE A 12 -10.54 14.24 -5.09
N ARG A 13 -11.69 14.02 -5.74
CA ARG A 13 -11.80 13.19 -6.94
C ARG A 13 -10.94 13.73 -8.08
N VAL A 14 -10.98 15.04 -8.32
CA VAL A 14 -10.14 15.70 -9.32
C VAL A 14 -8.67 15.55 -8.96
N TYR A 15 -8.29 15.83 -7.71
CA TYR A 15 -6.92 15.67 -7.24
C TYR A 15 -6.39 14.26 -7.46
N LEU A 16 -7.10 13.23 -6.99
CA LEU A 16 -6.69 11.83 -7.16
C LEU A 16 -6.64 11.41 -8.63
N SER A 17 -7.56 11.91 -9.47
CA SER A 17 -7.58 11.62 -10.90
C SER A 17 -6.35 12.16 -11.61
N VAL A 18 -5.93 13.39 -11.28
CA VAL A 18 -4.73 14.02 -11.85
C VAL A 18 -3.46 13.42 -11.24
N ALA A 19 -3.41 13.23 -9.92
CA ALA A 19 -2.25 12.67 -9.22
C ALA A 19 -1.86 11.28 -9.75
N ARG A 20 -2.84 10.44 -10.13
CA ARG A 20 -2.59 9.13 -10.74
C ARG A 20 -1.85 9.19 -12.09
N LEU A 21 -1.91 10.34 -12.78
CA LEU A 21 -1.25 10.55 -14.07
C LEU A 21 0.19 11.07 -13.94
N LEU A 22 0.64 11.39 -12.73
CA LEU A 22 2.01 11.85 -12.52
C LEU A 22 3.01 10.73 -12.83
N ASP A 23 4.14 11.13 -13.41
CA ASP A 23 5.29 10.24 -13.55
C ASP A 23 5.75 9.78 -12.17
N TYR A 24 6.02 8.48 -12.06
CA TYR A 24 6.41 7.84 -10.81
C TYR A 24 7.69 7.05 -11.01
N SER A 25 8.62 7.23 -10.09
CA SER A 25 9.92 6.57 -10.11
C SER A 25 10.23 5.87 -8.78
N ILE A 26 11.14 4.90 -8.82
CA ILE A 26 11.75 4.30 -7.64
C ILE A 26 13.25 4.42 -7.83
N SER A 27 13.95 5.07 -6.90
CA SER A 27 15.41 5.18 -6.97
C SER A 27 16.07 3.83 -6.65
N ASP A 28 17.29 3.61 -7.14
CA ASP A 28 18.05 2.37 -6.88
C ASP A 28 18.25 2.12 -5.38
N GLU A 29 18.46 3.18 -4.59
CA GLU A 29 18.57 3.08 -3.13
C GLU A 29 17.30 2.51 -2.50
N VAL A 30 16.13 2.99 -2.93
CA VAL A 30 14.85 2.53 -2.41
C VAL A 30 14.50 1.15 -2.95
N THR A 31 14.83 0.86 -4.21
CA THR A 31 14.73 -0.49 -4.78
C THR A 31 15.48 -1.50 -3.93
N LYS A 32 16.74 -1.20 -3.58
CA LYS A 32 17.53 -2.07 -2.70
C LYS A 32 16.90 -2.24 -1.32
N ALA A 33 16.39 -1.16 -0.72
CA ALA A 33 15.72 -1.24 0.57
C ALA A 33 14.43 -2.09 0.53
N VAL A 34 13.71 -2.07 -0.60
CA VAL A 34 12.53 -2.93 -0.81
C VAL A 34 12.95 -4.39 -0.96
N GLU A 35 14.02 -4.66 -1.71
CA GLU A 35 14.57 -6.02 -1.89
C GLU A 35 15.05 -6.61 -0.57
N ASP A 36 15.80 -5.84 0.22
CA ASP A 36 16.28 -6.23 1.55
C ASP A 36 15.09 -6.55 2.48
N ASP A 37 14.08 -5.67 2.52
CA ASP A 37 12.85 -5.89 3.30
C ASP A 37 12.10 -7.16 2.84
N PHE A 38 12.05 -7.44 1.54
CA PHE A 38 11.38 -8.62 1.01
C PHE A 38 12.10 -9.92 1.37
N VAL A 39 13.44 -9.90 1.35
CA VAL A 39 14.26 -11.01 1.85
C VAL A 39 14.01 -11.21 3.34
N ASP A 40 14.01 -10.13 4.12
CA ASP A 40 13.75 -10.17 5.56
C ASP A 40 12.37 -10.76 5.90
N MET A 41 11.32 -10.38 5.15
CA MET A 41 9.97 -10.92 5.34
C MET A 41 9.87 -12.44 5.09
N ARG A 42 10.81 -13.02 4.32
CA ARG A 42 10.86 -14.45 3.99
C ARG A 42 11.85 -15.25 4.85
N LYS A 43 12.62 -14.59 5.73
CA LYS A 43 13.67 -15.26 6.51
C LYS A 43 13.13 -16.38 7.38
N ASP A 44 12.02 -16.12 8.07
CA ASP A 44 11.44 -17.08 9.01
C ASP A 44 10.51 -18.09 8.33
N ASP A 45 9.92 -17.71 7.20
CA ASP A 45 9.06 -18.56 6.38
C ASP A 45 9.16 -18.16 4.89
N PRO A 46 9.78 -18.99 4.03
CA PRO A 46 9.90 -18.70 2.59
C PRO A 46 8.57 -18.53 1.85
N GLN A 47 7.46 -19.05 2.40
CA GLN A 47 6.12 -18.96 1.81
C GLN A 47 5.27 -17.83 2.42
N SER A 48 5.82 -17.06 3.36
CA SER A 48 5.10 -15.99 4.08
C SER A 48 4.61 -14.86 3.17
N ILE A 49 5.33 -14.59 2.09
CA ILE A 49 5.04 -13.53 1.12
C ILE A 49 5.44 -13.97 -0.29
N SER A 50 4.51 -13.88 -1.24
CA SER A 50 4.76 -14.19 -2.65
C SER A 50 5.30 -12.98 -3.42
N ALA A 51 5.85 -13.20 -4.63
CA ALA A 51 6.23 -12.09 -5.52
C ALA A 51 5.01 -11.24 -5.92
N GLU A 52 3.86 -11.88 -6.04
CA GLU A 52 2.58 -11.24 -6.32
C GLU A 52 2.11 -10.37 -5.14
N ASP A 53 2.36 -10.78 -3.89
CA ASP A 53 2.13 -9.93 -2.72
C ASP A 53 3.05 -8.71 -2.69
N LEU A 54 4.33 -8.87 -3.04
CA LEU A 54 5.26 -7.75 -3.17
C LEU A 54 4.79 -6.79 -4.26
N HIS A 55 4.36 -7.29 -5.41
CA HIS A 55 3.82 -6.46 -6.49
C HIS A 55 2.63 -5.63 -6.01
N ARG A 56 1.66 -6.24 -5.32
CA ARG A 56 0.53 -5.52 -4.73
C ARG A 56 0.97 -4.45 -3.73
N MET A 57 1.95 -4.76 -2.89
CA MET A 57 2.50 -3.81 -1.92
C MET A 57 3.17 -2.62 -2.60
N LEU A 58 3.93 -2.85 -3.67
CA LEU A 58 4.52 -1.80 -4.50
C LEU A 58 3.47 -0.92 -5.18
N VAL A 59 2.36 -1.52 -5.64
CA VAL A 59 1.22 -0.76 -6.18
C VAL A 59 0.60 0.13 -5.09
N VAL A 60 0.40 -0.39 -3.88
CA VAL A 60 -0.10 0.41 -2.74
C VAL A 60 0.87 1.55 -2.40
N ALA A 61 2.18 1.27 -2.37
CA ALA A 61 3.20 2.27 -2.10
C ALA A 61 3.21 3.39 -3.16
N ARG A 62 3.05 3.04 -4.44
CA ARG A 62 2.90 4.01 -5.53
C ARG A 62 1.65 4.86 -5.35
N LEU A 63 0.49 4.24 -5.12
CA LEU A 63 -0.77 4.97 -4.95
C LEU A 63 -0.73 5.90 -3.73
N LEU A 64 -0.13 5.43 -2.63
CA LEU A 64 0.07 6.24 -1.43
C LEU A 64 0.96 7.45 -1.72
N SER A 65 2.11 7.24 -2.36
CA SER A 65 3.04 8.32 -2.71
C SER A 65 2.38 9.36 -3.60
N LEU A 66 1.70 8.92 -4.67
CA LEU A 66 0.97 9.81 -5.57
C LEU A 66 -0.16 10.58 -4.86
N SER A 67 -0.87 9.94 -3.93
CA SER A 67 -1.92 10.60 -3.12
C SER A 67 -1.37 11.70 -2.20
N LEU A 68 -0.07 11.68 -1.91
CA LEU A 68 0.65 12.69 -1.15
C LEU A 68 1.37 13.72 -2.06
N GLY A 69 1.21 13.63 -3.37
CA GLY A 69 1.90 14.47 -4.36
C GLY A 69 3.36 14.10 -4.56
N GLN A 70 3.80 12.93 -4.10
CA GLN A 70 5.17 12.44 -4.26
C GLN A 70 5.29 11.64 -5.56
N THR A 71 6.23 12.03 -6.43
CA THR A 71 6.49 11.38 -7.73
C THR A 71 7.63 10.36 -7.68
N SER A 72 8.13 10.06 -6.47
CA SER A 72 9.08 8.99 -6.23
C SER A 72 8.75 8.24 -4.95
N LEU A 73 9.11 6.97 -4.88
CA LEU A 73 8.96 6.19 -3.65
C LEU A 73 9.94 6.70 -2.60
N ALA A 74 9.42 7.13 -1.45
CA ALA A 74 10.21 7.42 -0.27
C ALA A 74 10.16 6.25 0.73
N ARG A 75 11.19 6.12 1.57
CA ARG A 75 11.27 5.08 2.62
C ARG A 75 10.05 5.13 3.55
N ASP A 76 9.57 6.32 3.91
CA ASP A 76 8.39 6.50 4.76
C ASP A 76 7.12 5.94 4.11
N SER A 77 6.91 6.24 2.82
CA SER A 77 5.74 5.74 2.07
C SER A 77 5.80 4.23 1.90
N TRP A 78 7.00 3.66 1.74
CA TRP A 78 7.21 2.22 1.75
C TRP A 78 6.86 1.58 3.11
N GLN A 79 7.35 2.12 4.23
CA GLN A 79 7.01 1.60 5.56
C GLN A 79 5.50 1.70 5.84
N ARG A 80 4.85 2.79 5.43
CA ARG A 80 3.39 2.94 5.53
C ARG A 80 2.64 1.89 4.70
N ALA A 81 3.11 1.59 3.48
CA ALA A 81 2.52 0.54 2.65
C ALA A 81 2.62 -0.84 3.32
N LYS A 82 3.79 -1.18 3.89
CA LYS A 82 3.97 -2.41 4.70
C LYS A 82 2.99 -2.47 5.86
N HIS A 83 2.80 -1.35 6.58
CA HIS A 83 1.87 -1.28 7.70
C HIS A 83 0.41 -1.49 7.25
N ILE A 84 0.00 -0.89 6.14
CA ILE A 84 -1.34 -1.10 5.55
C ILE A 84 -1.57 -2.57 5.21
N GLU A 85 -0.58 -3.24 4.60
CA GLU A 85 -0.67 -4.66 4.27
C GLU A 85 -0.74 -5.55 5.51
N MET A 86 0.07 -5.28 6.53
CA MET A 86 0.00 -5.96 7.82
C MET A 86 -1.41 -5.86 8.41
N LEU A 87 -1.99 -4.65 8.47
CA LEU A 87 -3.35 -4.46 8.97
C LEU A 87 -4.39 -5.20 8.12
N ARG A 88 -4.20 -5.26 6.80
CA ARG A 88 -5.08 -6.04 5.90
C ARG A 88 -5.02 -7.52 6.24
N ARG A 89 -3.82 -8.09 6.40
CA ARG A 89 -3.63 -9.49 6.78
C ARG A 89 -4.26 -9.79 8.15
N SER A 90 -4.04 -8.94 9.15
CA SER A 90 -4.66 -9.10 10.47
C SER A 90 -6.19 -9.16 10.39
N ARG A 91 -6.82 -8.32 9.56
CA ARG A 91 -8.28 -8.38 9.33
C ARG A 91 -8.70 -9.69 8.66
N MET A 92 -7.93 -10.20 7.70
CA MET A 92 -8.23 -11.46 7.01
C MET A 92 -8.14 -12.65 7.95
N GLU A 93 -7.12 -12.71 8.82
CA GLU A 93 -6.98 -13.79 9.80
C GLU A 93 -8.10 -13.73 10.85
N GLN A 94 -8.45 -12.55 11.36
CA GLN A 94 -9.60 -12.37 12.25
C GLN A 94 -10.91 -12.88 11.64
N HIS A 95 -11.16 -12.61 10.35
CA HIS A 95 -12.34 -13.13 9.65
C HIS A 95 -12.33 -14.65 9.53
N LYS A 96 -11.17 -15.29 9.34
CA LYS A 96 -11.07 -16.75 9.34
C LYS A 96 -11.44 -17.35 10.70
N TYR A 97 -11.01 -16.74 11.80
CA TYR A 97 -11.38 -17.21 13.15
C TYR A 97 -12.87 -17.04 13.45
N VAL A 98 -13.51 -15.96 12.97
CA VAL A 98 -14.95 -15.72 13.18
C VAL A 98 -15.81 -16.69 12.36
N ASN A 99 -15.39 -17.04 11.13
CA ASN A 99 -16.12 -17.96 10.26
C ASN A 99 -15.77 -19.45 10.50
N GLY A 100 -14.75 -19.75 11.29
CA GLY A 100 -14.31 -21.12 11.62
C GLY A 100 -15.01 -21.76 12.83
N ASN A 101 -16.00 -21.08 13.42
CA ASN A 101 -16.81 -21.58 14.54
C ASN A 101 -18.21 -22.05 14.08
N GLU A 102 -18.29 -22.83 13.00
CA GLU A 102 -19.46 -23.69 12.77
C GLU A 102 -19.17 -25.09 13.33
N PRO A 103 -20.06 -25.66 14.17
CA PRO A 103 -19.95 -27.05 14.65
C PRO A 103 -20.16 -28.07 13.53
#